data_AF-A0AA38Q7Z0-F1
#
_entry.id   AF-A0AA38Q7Z0-F1
#
_cell.length_a   1.000
_cell.length_b   1.000
_cell.length_c   1.000
_cell.angle_alpha   90.00
_cell.angle_beta   90.00
_cell.angle_gamma   90.00
#
_symmetry.space_group_name_H-M   'P 1'
#
loop_
_entity.id
_entity.type
_entity.pdbx_description
1 polymer ?
#
loop_
_entity_poly.entity_id
_entity_poly.type
_entity_poly.pdbx_seq_one_letter_code
_entity_poly.pdbx_strand_id
1 'polypeptide(L)'
;MRTNEPYRHPAIVAVMRRYFFTGNKSLGRRFRDTFSSSLDSDNSKEVPQALLGIVVVAIFAALKEWSEGLDQRKSQDFVSADFSDEYELHMTLLQTKIYKNDGTGIAKYHALMARLYREVSTGSSSDIKASSSEKMPDLDFDGMEE
;
A
#
# COMPACT_ATOMS: atom_id res chain seq x y z
N MET A 1 0.26 -4.42 17.94
CA MET A 1 0.46 -4.13 16.50
C MET A 1 1.93 -3.88 16.30
N ARG A 2 2.61 -4.66 15.45
CA ARG A 2 3.98 -4.34 15.03
C ARG A 2 3.91 -3.06 14.19
N THR A 3 4.68 -2.05 14.57
CA THR A 3 4.61 -0.69 14.00
C THR A 3 5.59 -0.47 12.84
N ASN A 4 6.43 -1.46 12.54
CA ASN A 4 7.54 -1.36 11.59
C ASN A 4 7.44 -2.35 10.42
N GLU A 5 6.28 -2.97 10.22
CA GLU A 5 6.05 -3.80 9.04
C GLU A 5 5.79 -2.93 7.81
N PRO A 6 6.36 -3.30 6.65
CA PRO A 6 6.24 -2.51 5.43
C PRO A 6 4.79 -2.42 4.96
N TYR A 7 4.41 -1.26 4.43
CA TYR A 7 3.09 -0.97 3.86
C TYR A 7 1.88 -1.10 4.80
N ARG A 8 2.09 -1.32 6.12
CA ARG A 8 1.01 -1.45 7.12
C ARG A 8 0.61 -0.15 7.80
N HIS A 9 1.14 0.99 7.35
CA HIS A 9 0.78 2.28 7.92
C HIS A 9 -0.70 2.62 7.61
N PRO A 10 -1.52 3.05 8.59
CA PRO A 10 -2.95 3.32 8.38
C PRO A 10 -3.26 4.33 7.26
N ALA A 11 -2.33 5.26 6.97
CA ALA A 11 -2.47 6.20 5.87
C ALA A 11 -2.63 5.50 4.51
N ILE A 12 -1.93 4.38 4.28
CA ILE A 12 -2.02 3.60 3.05
C ILE A 12 -3.44 3.07 2.86
N VAL A 13 -3.99 2.44 3.91
CA VAL A 13 -5.37 1.92 3.91
C VAL A 13 -6.37 3.06 3.73
N ALA A 14 -6.18 4.19 4.42
CA ALA A 14 -7.07 5.33 4.34
C ALA A 14 -7.14 5.94 2.92
N VAL A 15 -5.98 6.16 2.30
CA VAL A 15 -5.88 6.69 0.93
C VAL A 15 -6.43 5.67 -0.07
N MET A 16 -5.98 4.41 0.00
CA MET A 16 -6.45 3.36 -0.91
C MET A 16 -7.98 3.20 -0.85
N ARG A 17 -8.54 3.15 0.36
CA ARG A 17 -9.99 3.03 0.55
C ARG A 17 -10.73 4.22 -0.03
N ARG A 18 -10.28 5.44 0.27
CA ARG A 18 -10.95 6.68 -0.14
C ARG A 18 -11.04 6.80 -1.66
N TYR A 19 -9.96 6.50 -2.38
CA TYR A 19 -9.89 6.70 -3.82
C TYR A 19 -10.36 5.50 -4.64
N PHE A 20 -10.14 4.26 -4.17
CA PHE A 20 -10.33 3.07 -5.00
C PHE A 20 -11.46 2.15 -4.53
N PHE A 21 -11.84 2.19 -3.26
CA PHE A 21 -12.85 1.25 -2.71
C PHE A 21 -14.13 1.94 -2.22
N THR A 22 -14.15 3.27 -2.11
CA THR A 22 -15.33 4.04 -1.65
C THR A 22 -16.25 4.42 -2.82
N GLY A 23 -17.56 4.21 -2.64
CA GLY A 23 -18.60 4.59 -3.58
C GLY A 23 -19.10 3.46 -4.48
N ASN A 24 -20.30 3.63 -5.04
CA ASN A 24 -20.99 2.58 -5.81
C ASN A 24 -20.29 2.20 -7.12
N LYS A 25 -19.46 3.09 -7.66
CA LYS A 25 -18.69 2.90 -8.90
C LYS A 25 -17.19 2.73 -8.64
N SER A 26 -16.80 2.42 -7.40
CA SER A 26 -15.39 2.26 -7.03
C SER A 26 -14.74 1.12 -7.81
N LEU A 27 -13.43 1.25 -8.09
CA LEU A 27 -12.67 0.23 -8.81
C LEU A 27 -12.67 -1.10 -8.05
N GLY A 28 -12.54 -1.03 -6.72
CA GLY A 28 -12.62 -2.19 -5.83
C GLY A 28 -13.94 -2.96 -5.90
N ARG A 29 -15.05 -2.27 -6.20
CA ARG A 29 -16.36 -2.92 -6.41
C ARG A 29 -16.55 -3.39 -7.86
N ARG A 30 -16.15 -2.57 -8.85
CA ARG A 30 -16.35 -2.85 -10.28
C ARG A 30 -15.50 -4.02 -10.78
N PHE A 31 -14.26 -4.10 -10.32
CA PHE A 31 -13.30 -5.12 -10.73
C PHE A 31 -13.11 -6.19 -9.65
N ARG A 32 -14.14 -6.38 -8.81
CA ARG A 32 -14.10 -7.27 -7.65
C ARG A 32 -13.65 -8.70 -8.02
N ASP A 33 -14.00 -9.17 -9.20
CA ASP A 33 -13.71 -10.54 -9.65
C ASP A 33 -12.37 -10.65 -10.40
N THR A 34 -11.72 -9.52 -10.67
CA THR A 34 -10.37 -9.46 -11.26
C THR A 34 -9.27 -9.56 -10.20
N PHE A 35 -9.59 -9.30 -8.92
CA PHE A 35 -8.66 -9.51 -7.82
C PHE A 35 -8.51 -11.02 -7.57
N SER A 36 -7.35 -11.55 -7.93
CA SER A 36 -6.96 -12.95 -7.75
C SER A 36 -6.01 -13.10 -6.57
N SER A 37 -5.79 -14.35 -6.15
CA SER A 37 -4.69 -14.68 -5.26
C SER A 37 -3.41 -14.97 -6.04
N SER A 38 -2.26 -14.76 -5.40
CA SER A 38 -0.94 -15.24 -5.80
C SER A 38 -0.66 -16.68 -5.36
N LEU A 39 -1.45 -17.24 -4.43
CA LEU A 39 -1.34 -18.63 -4.00
C LEU A 39 -2.46 -19.47 -4.62
N ASP A 40 -2.13 -20.68 -5.08
CA ASP A 40 -3.14 -21.64 -5.54
C ASP A 40 -3.93 -22.27 -4.37
N SER A 41 -3.33 -22.27 -3.17
CA SER A 41 -3.90 -22.87 -1.96
C SER A 41 -4.92 -21.98 -1.24
N ASP A 42 -4.90 -20.67 -1.50
CA ASP A 42 -5.79 -19.69 -0.87
C ASP A 42 -6.50 -18.86 -1.95
N ASN A 43 -7.81 -18.71 -1.85
CA ASN A 43 -8.62 -17.91 -2.79
C ASN A 43 -8.89 -16.48 -2.28
N SER A 44 -8.17 -16.05 -1.25
CA SER A 44 -8.27 -14.71 -0.69
C SER A 44 -7.86 -13.67 -1.73
N LYS A 45 -8.75 -12.69 -1.93
CA LYS A 45 -8.54 -11.61 -2.91
C LYS A 45 -7.42 -10.70 -2.45
N GLU A 46 -6.52 -10.37 -3.36
CA GLU A 46 -5.37 -9.51 -3.10
C GLU A 46 -5.52 -8.13 -3.75
N VAL A 47 -4.89 -7.12 -3.14
CA VAL A 47 -4.67 -5.84 -3.81
C VAL A 47 -3.62 -6.03 -4.91
N PRO A 48 -3.84 -5.55 -6.14
CA PRO A 48 -2.85 -5.61 -7.20
C PRO A 48 -1.64 -4.75 -6.81
N GLN A 49 -0.43 -5.27 -7.06
CA GLN A 49 0.81 -4.56 -6.75
C GLN A 49 0.84 -3.13 -7.27
N ALA A 50 0.37 -2.91 -8.50
CA ALA A 50 0.30 -1.60 -9.12
C ALA A 50 -0.60 -0.62 -8.35
N LEU A 51 -1.70 -1.10 -7.77
CA LEU A 51 -2.59 -0.27 -6.97
C LEU A 51 -1.94 0.19 -5.67
N LEU A 52 -1.20 -0.71 -5.01
CA LEU A 52 -0.39 -0.35 -3.84
C LEU A 52 0.69 0.68 -4.22
N GLY A 53 1.39 0.47 -5.32
CA GLY A 53 2.41 1.39 -5.82
C GLY A 53 1.87 2.81 -6.03
N ILE A 54 0.74 2.96 -6.73
CA ILE A 54 0.11 4.26 -6.97
C ILE A 54 -0.26 4.95 -5.65
N VAL A 55 -0.82 4.22 -4.68
CA VAL A 55 -1.20 4.80 -3.38
C VAL A 55 0.01 5.28 -2.60
N VAL A 56 1.10 4.51 -2.59
CA VAL A 56 2.31 4.87 -1.86
C VAL A 56 2.96 6.10 -2.49
N VAL A 57 3.03 6.16 -3.82
CA VAL A 57 3.57 7.31 -4.55
C VAL A 57 2.70 8.55 -4.33
N ALA A 58 1.38 8.42 -4.28
CA ALA A 58 0.49 9.54 -3.95
C ALA A 58 0.74 10.08 -2.53
N ILE A 59 0.99 9.20 -1.56
CA ILE A 59 1.36 9.61 -0.19
C ILE A 59 2.73 10.29 -0.19
N PHE A 60 3.71 9.74 -0.90
CA PHE A 60 5.04 10.33 -1.03
C PHE A 60 4.98 11.74 -1.63
N ALA A 61 4.23 11.91 -2.72
CA ALA A 61 4.02 13.20 -3.37
C ALA A 61 3.41 14.22 -2.38
N ALA A 62 2.36 13.83 -1.65
CA ALA A 62 1.71 14.70 -0.66
C ALA A 62 2.66 15.10 0.49
N LEU A 63 3.52 14.17 0.95
CA LEU A 63 4.52 14.45 1.98
C LEU A 63 5.63 15.38 1.45
N LYS A 64 6.06 15.18 0.22
CA LYS A 64 7.06 16.02 -0.44
C LYS A 64 6.55 17.45 -0.61
N GLU A 65 5.34 17.63 -1.14
CA GLU A 65 4.68 18.93 -1.26
C GLU A 65 4.57 19.66 0.09
N TRP A 66 4.19 18.94 1.14
CA TRP A 66 4.14 19.49 2.49
C TRP A 66 5.52 19.92 2.99
N SER A 67 6.55 19.09 2.80
CA SER A 67 7.92 19.39 3.26
C SER A 67 8.55 20.60 2.56
N GLU A 68 8.17 20.83 1.30
CA GLU A 68 8.65 21.97 0.49
C GLU A 68 7.82 23.25 0.73
N GLY A 69 6.81 23.20 1.61
CA GLY A 69 5.91 24.34 1.87
C GLY A 69 5.05 24.70 0.66
N LEU A 70 4.78 23.72 -0.21
CA LEU A 70 3.99 23.87 -1.43
C LEU A 70 2.50 23.53 -1.23
N ASP A 71 2.11 23.18 0.00
CA ASP A 71 0.74 22.89 0.43
C ASP A 71 -0.25 24.03 0.13
N GLN A 72 0.25 25.26 -0.07
CA GLN A 72 -0.53 26.44 -0.46
C GLN A 72 -0.63 26.66 -1.99
N ARG A 73 0.12 25.92 -2.82
CA ARG A 73 -0.03 26.02 -4.28
C ARG A 73 -1.32 25.32 -4.67
N LYS A 74 -2.18 26.03 -5.43
CA LYS A 74 -3.44 25.48 -5.97
C LYS A 74 -3.21 24.06 -6.49
N SER A 75 -4.02 23.11 -6.00
CA SER A 75 -4.16 21.72 -6.47
C SER A 75 -3.51 21.52 -7.84
N GLN A 76 -2.23 21.16 -7.86
CA GLN A 76 -1.67 20.61 -9.08
C GLN A 76 -2.22 19.19 -9.18
N ASP A 77 -2.74 18.84 -10.35
CA ASP A 77 -3.21 17.49 -10.57
C ASP A 77 -2.03 16.54 -10.38
N PHE A 78 -2.21 15.50 -9.57
CA PHE A 78 -1.18 14.48 -9.38
C PHE A 78 -0.83 13.83 -10.73
N VAL A 79 0.38 14.08 -11.22
CA VAL A 79 0.91 13.44 -12.42
C VAL A 79 1.80 12.28 -12.00
N SER A 80 1.27 11.06 -12.10
CA SER A 80 2.01 9.84 -11.73
C SER A 80 3.32 9.66 -12.51
N ALA A 81 3.45 10.27 -13.70
CA ALA A 81 4.66 10.20 -14.51
C ALA A 81 5.84 10.96 -13.88
N ASP A 82 5.56 12.00 -13.08
CA ASP A 82 6.60 12.79 -12.40
C ASP A 82 7.26 11.99 -11.24
N PHE A 83 6.68 10.84 -10.90
CA PHE A 83 7.13 9.96 -9.83
C PHE A 83 7.34 8.52 -10.33
N SER A 84 7.66 8.34 -11.62
CA SER A 84 7.97 7.01 -12.20
C SER A 84 9.07 6.29 -11.43
N ASP A 85 10.13 7.01 -11.07
CA ASP A 85 11.30 6.45 -10.39
C ASP A 85 10.93 5.94 -8.99
N GLU A 86 10.08 6.67 -8.27
CA GLU A 86 9.60 6.27 -6.94
C GLU A 86 8.66 5.06 -7.05
N TYR A 87 7.80 5.05 -8.07
CA TYR A 87 6.95 3.89 -8.34
C TYR A 87 7.80 2.64 -8.62
N GLU A 88 8.78 2.74 -9.52
CA GLU A 88 9.69 1.65 -9.88
C GLU A 88 10.51 1.16 -8.69
N LEU A 89 10.95 2.09 -7.82
CA LEU A 89 11.60 1.75 -6.55
C LEU A 89 10.70 0.89 -5.68
N HIS A 90 9.44 1.27 -5.49
CA HIS A 90 8.48 0.49 -4.70
C HIS A 90 8.17 -0.88 -5.32
N MET A 91 8.05 -0.96 -6.65
CA MET A 91 7.86 -2.25 -7.34
C MET A 91 9.06 -3.16 -7.14
N THR A 92 10.27 -2.61 -7.26
CA THR A 92 11.52 -3.34 -7.03
C THR A 92 11.62 -3.82 -5.59
N LEU A 93 11.24 -3.00 -4.63
CA LEU A 93 11.26 -3.36 -3.20
C LEU A 93 10.26 -4.50 -2.90
N LEU A 94 9.03 -4.42 -3.41
CA LEU A 94 8.04 -5.50 -3.28
C LEU A 94 8.56 -6.81 -3.87
N GLN A 95 9.13 -6.75 -5.07
CA GLN A 95 9.64 -7.91 -5.78
C GLN A 95 10.87 -8.54 -5.08
N THR A 96 11.81 -7.71 -4.62
CA THR A 96 13.10 -8.20 -4.10
C THR A 96 13.10 -8.50 -2.60
N LYS A 97 12.30 -7.77 -1.80
CA LYS A 97 12.30 -7.88 -0.33
C LYS A 97 11.12 -8.65 0.24
N ILE A 98 9.95 -8.59 -0.42
CA ILE A 98 8.74 -9.25 0.07
C ILE A 98 8.47 -10.53 -0.70
N TYR A 99 8.22 -10.44 -2.01
CA TYR A 99 7.96 -11.61 -2.85
C TYR A 99 9.19 -12.52 -2.93
N LYS A 100 10.37 -11.91 -3.04
CA LYS A 100 11.68 -12.52 -3.31
C LYS A 100 11.68 -13.25 -4.65
N ASN A 101 12.66 -12.97 -5.52
CA ASN A 101 12.70 -13.50 -6.89
C ASN A 101 12.74 -15.04 -6.97
N ASP A 102 13.13 -15.71 -5.89
CA ASP A 102 13.12 -17.16 -5.75
C ASP A 102 11.74 -17.73 -5.34
N GLY A 103 10.73 -16.88 -5.15
CA GLY A 103 9.38 -17.25 -4.73
C GLY A 103 9.26 -17.61 -3.24
N THR A 104 10.33 -17.54 -2.47
CA THR A 104 10.32 -17.93 -1.03
C THR A 104 9.47 -17.00 -0.17
N GLY A 105 9.17 -15.80 -0.64
CA GLY A 105 8.37 -14.80 0.06
C GLY A 105 6.92 -14.71 -0.44
N ILE A 106 6.46 -15.65 -1.26
CA ILE A 106 5.11 -15.61 -1.82
C ILE A 106 4.01 -15.63 -0.74
N ALA A 107 4.21 -16.38 0.35
CA ALA A 107 3.29 -16.39 1.49
C ALA A 107 3.19 -15.01 2.16
N LYS A 108 4.32 -14.35 2.40
CA LYS A 108 4.37 -12.98 2.96
C LYS A 108 3.69 -11.97 2.05
N TYR A 109 3.93 -12.08 0.74
CA TYR A 109 3.31 -11.23 -0.26
C TYR A 109 1.79 -11.41 -0.26
N HIS A 110 1.33 -12.66 -0.29
CA HIS A 110 -0.08 -13.04 -0.22
C HIS A 110 -0.73 -12.46 1.05
N ALA A 111 -0.16 -12.74 2.22
CA ALA A 111 -0.66 -12.28 3.51
C ALA A 111 -0.79 -10.75 3.55
N LEU A 112 0.22 -10.02 3.07
CA LEU A 112 0.20 -8.56 2.98
C LEU A 112 -0.93 -8.05 2.08
N MET A 113 -0.99 -8.53 0.83
CA MET A 113 -1.93 -8.01 -0.17
C MET A 113 -3.38 -8.42 0.13
N ALA A 114 -3.60 -9.63 0.62
CA ALA A 114 -4.91 -10.12 1.03
C ALA A 114 -5.43 -9.37 2.27
N ARG A 115 -4.53 -9.04 3.20
CA ARG A 115 -4.84 -8.19 4.35
C ARG A 115 -5.24 -6.79 3.93
N LEU A 116 -4.45 -6.15 3.08
CA LEU A 116 -4.76 -4.82 2.57
C LEU A 116 -6.14 -4.82 1.90
N TYR A 117 -6.43 -5.82 1.06
CA TYR A 117 -7.73 -5.97 0.40
C TYR A 117 -8.87 -6.05 1.41
N ARG A 118 -8.71 -6.86 2.46
CA ARG A 118 -9.69 -6.99 3.53
C ARG A 118 -9.90 -5.67 4.25
N GLU A 119 -8.83 -4.98 4.67
CA GLU A 119 -8.91 -3.72 5.43
C GLU A 119 -9.61 -2.61 4.64
N VAL A 120 -9.31 -2.47 3.34
CA VAL A 120 -9.97 -1.47 2.48
C VAL A 120 -11.42 -1.83 2.14
N SER A 121 -11.75 -3.13 2.13
CA SER A 121 -13.09 -3.63 1.78
C SER A 121 -14.07 -3.63 2.97
N THR A 122 -13.64 -4.01 4.17
CA THR A 122 -14.50 -4.04 5.37
C THR A 122 -14.67 -2.68 6.00
N GLY A 123 -13.81 -1.73 5.65
CA GLY A 123 -13.84 -0.38 6.18
C GLY A 123 -13.40 -0.27 7.63
N SER A 124 -12.68 -1.28 8.13
CA SER A 124 -12.04 -1.27 9.44
C SER A 124 -10.81 -0.37 9.39
N SER A 125 -10.99 0.92 9.66
CA SER A 125 -9.86 1.82 9.93
C SER A 125 -9.31 1.49 11.31
N SER A 126 -8.11 0.92 11.37
CA SER A 126 -7.37 0.80 12.63
C SER A 126 -7.03 2.20 13.14
N ASP A 127 -7.45 2.51 14.36
CA ASP A 127 -7.19 3.81 15.00
C ASP A 127 -5.68 4.12 14.98
N ILE A 128 -5.34 5.31 14.47
CA ILE A 128 -3.96 5.78 14.41
C ILE A 128 -3.49 6.09 15.84
N LYS A 129 -2.79 5.14 16.48
CA LYS A 129 -1.93 5.47 17.62
C LYS A 129 -0.56 5.87 17.06
N ALA A 130 -0.35 7.17 16.89
CA ALA A 130 0.96 7.70 16.59
C ALA A 130 1.93 7.28 17.71
N SER A 131 2.94 6.48 17.36
CA SER A 131 4.04 6.19 18.26
C SER A 131 5.05 7.33 18.14
N SER A 132 5.25 8.07 19.22
CA SER A 132 6.21 9.19 19.31
C SER A 132 7.65 8.69 19.40
N SER A 133 8.10 7.90 18.41
CA SER A 133 9.51 7.56 18.28
C SER A 133 10.15 8.55 17.32
N GLU A 134 11.12 9.32 17.81
CA GLU A 134 11.86 10.34 17.03
C GLU A 134 12.81 9.71 15.99
N LYS A 135 12.99 8.38 16.02
CA LYS A 135 13.84 7.64 15.08
C LYS A 135 12.98 6.90 14.07
N MET A 136 13.26 7.08 12.78
CA MET A 136 12.63 6.31 11.71
C MET A 136 12.90 4.81 11.98
N PRO A 137 11.87 4.00 12.25
CA PRO A 137 12.06 2.60 12.61
C PRO A 137 12.59 1.84 11.40
N ASP A 138 13.50 0.90 11.63
CA ASP A 138 13.96 -0.01 10.59
C ASP A 138 12.78 -0.91 10.16
N LEU A 139 12.57 -1.03 8.85
CA LEU A 139 11.45 -1.79 8.29
C LEU A 139 11.75 -3.28 8.41
N ASP A 140 10.86 -4.00 9.08
CA ASP A 140 11.00 -5.44 9.29
C ASP A 140 10.35 -6.23 8.14
N PHE A 141 11.16 -6.53 7.13
CA PHE A 141 10.77 -7.38 5.99
C PHE A 141 10.81 -8.88 6.34
N ASP A 142 11.59 -9.27 7.34
CA ASP A 142 11.82 -10.68 7.69
C ASP A 142 10.78 -11.21 8.67
N GLY A 143 10.25 -10.38 9.56
CA GLY A 143 9.23 -10.72 10.54
C GLY A 143 7.78 -10.61 10.06
N MET A 144 7.52 -10.44 8.76
CA MET A 144 6.16 -10.35 8.21
C MET A 144 5.33 -11.63 8.44
N GLU A 145 4.02 -11.47 8.57
CA GLU A 145 3.04 -12.58 8.59
C GLU A 145 3.11 -13.37 7.26
N GLU A 146 2.93 -14.69 7.32
CA GLU A 146 2.92 -15.64 6.18
C GLU A 146 1.56 -16.32 6.04
#